data_AF-A0A843T4B2-F1
#
_entry.id   AF-A0A843T4B2-F1
#
_cell.length_a   1.000
_cell.length_b   1.000
_cell.length_c   1.000
_cell.angle_alpha   90.00
_cell.angle_beta   90.00
_cell.angle_gamma   90.00
#
_symmetry.space_group_name_H-M   'P 1'
#
loop_
_entity.id
_entity.type
_entity.pdbx_description
1 polymer ?
#
loop_
_entity_poly.entity_id
_entity_poly.type
_entity_poly.pdbx_seq_one_letter_code
_entity_poly.pdbx_strand_id
1 'polypeptide(L)'
;MLEPPKLNLQIVTGEDLREELCERLRPGEEVEDAQEIPRRLPTHYFRVPSWKAALEIELAPHFGLWELIDVDVREAPSMRSFPRYIPCAITVLAAHLAILRIEVGRVIRIAANGGYRSPAHQLSKTASPHSWGTAANIYRIGDDLLDTRERVERYAQIARSILPGAYTRPWGQRPGYAFDHLHIDLGYVLVYPHGEKALESGRESAEEG
;
A
#
# COMPACT_ATOMS: atom_id res chain seq x y z
N MET A 1 3.81 21.32 -17.70
CA MET A 1 3.85 20.83 -16.31
C MET A 1 2.45 20.39 -15.94
N LEU A 2 2.25 19.12 -15.61
CA LEU A 2 0.98 18.64 -15.05
C LEU A 2 0.92 19.07 -13.58
N GLU A 3 -0.22 19.60 -13.13
CA GLU A 3 -0.41 19.83 -11.69
C GLU A 3 -0.28 18.50 -10.94
N PRO A 4 0.35 18.49 -9.75
CA PRO A 4 0.43 17.28 -8.95
C PRO A 4 -0.99 16.81 -8.58
N PRO A 5 -1.28 15.50 -8.65
CA PRO A 5 -2.60 14.99 -8.31
C PRO A 5 -2.91 15.34 -6.85
N LYS A 6 -3.97 16.13 -6.64
CA LYS A 6 -4.52 16.39 -5.30
C LYS A 6 -5.41 15.21 -4.94
N LEU A 7 -4.92 14.34 -4.07
CA LEU A 7 -5.67 13.16 -3.62
C LEU A 7 -6.97 13.52 -2.91
N ASN A 8 -7.11 14.75 -2.38
CA ASN A 8 -8.30 15.26 -1.69
C ASN A 8 -8.84 14.28 -0.62
N LEU A 9 -7.94 13.57 0.05
CA LEU A 9 -8.26 12.67 1.17
C LEU A 9 -7.81 13.32 2.48
N GLN A 10 -8.67 13.23 3.48
CA GLN A 10 -8.30 13.61 4.85
C GLN A 10 -7.21 12.67 5.35
N ILE A 11 -6.16 13.24 5.94
CA ILE A 11 -5.15 12.48 6.68
C ILE A 11 -5.65 12.36 8.12
N VAL A 12 -5.52 11.17 8.69
CA VAL A 12 -5.92 10.86 10.07
C VAL A 12 -4.74 10.20 10.76
N THR A 13 -4.40 10.68 11.95
CA THR A 13 -3.36 10.05 12.77
C THR A 13 -3.96 8.90 13.58
N GLY A 14 -3.11 7.96 14.00
CA GLY A 14 -3.53 6.85 14.85
C GLY A 14 -4.20 7.29 16.16
N GLU A 15 -3.85 8.47 16.68
CA GLU A 15 -4.41 9.05 17.90
C GLU A 15 -5.87 9.51 17.72
N ASP A 16 -6.27 9.84 16.49
CA ASP A 16 -7.61 10.34 16.14
C ASP A 16 -8.58 9.21 15.76
N LEU A 17 -8.11 7.95 15.76
CA LEU A 17 -8.93 6.79 15.44
C LEU A 17 -9.83 6.41 16.62
N ARG A 18 -11.03 5.92 16.31
CA ARG A 18 -11.90 5.30 17.31
C ARG A 18 -11.25 4.04 17.86
N GLU A 19 -11.51 3.70 19.12
CA GLU A 19 -10.94 2.54 19.83
C GLU A 19 -11.00 1.23 19.01
N GLU A 20 -12.17 0.90 18.45
CA GLU A 20 -12.34 -0.28 17.59
C GLU A 20 -11.40 -0.29 16.38
N LEU A 21 -11.09 0.87 15.79
CA LEU A 21 -10.15 0.98 14.67
C LEU A 21 -8.71 0.91 15.15
N CYS A 22 -8.39 1.52 16.31
CA CYS A 22 -7.07 1.40 16.94
C CYS A 22 -6.70 -0.06 17.20
N GLU A 23 -7.63 -0.87 17.72
CA GLU A 23 -7.39 -2.30 17.97
C GLU A 23 -7.09 -3.10 16.70
N ARG A 24 -7.63 -2.68 15.54
CA ARG A 24 -7.44 -3.40 14.26
C ARG A 24 -6.24 -2.90 13.47
N LEU A 25 -5.98 -1.59 13.52
CA LEU A 25 -4.90 -0.93 12.79
C LEU A 25 -3.60 -0.87 13.58
N ARG A 26 -3.67 -0.97 14.91
CA ARG A 26 -2.53 -1.04 15.83
C ARG A 26 -1.47 0.03 15.52
N PRO A 27 -1.88 1.31 15.43
CA PRO A 27 -1.04 2.36 14.88
C PRO A 27 0.25 2.49 15.69
N GLY A 28 1.39 2.40 15.01
CA GLY A 28 2.70 2.55 15.62
C GLY A 28 3.16 1.41 16.53
N GLU A 29 2.40 0.31 16.64
CA GLU A 29 2.81 -0.89 17.39
C GLU A 29 3.96 -1.61 16.66
N GLU A 30 4.83 -2.25 17.42
CA GLU A 30 5.90 -3.10 16.88
C GLU A 30 5.39 -4.52 16.61
N VAL A 31 5.72 -5.02 15.42
CA VAL A 31 5.44 -6.40 15.00
C VAL A 31 6.69 -7.02 14.39
N GLU A 32 6.94 -8.28 14.68
CA GLU A 32 8.09 -8.99 14.16
C GLU A 32 7.85 -9.47 12.71
N ASP A 33 8.85 -9.25 11.87
CA ASP A 33 8.88 -9.84 10.53
C ASP A 33 9.31 -11.31 10.55
N ALA A 34 9.41 -11.93 9.38
CA ALA A 34 9.81 -13.33 9.24
C ALA A 34 11.26 -13.62 9.68
N GLN A 35 12.06 -12.58 9.93
CA GLN A 35 13.43 -12.66 10.46
C GLN A 35 13.50 -12.23 11.92
N GLU A 36 12.36 -12.12 12.61
CA GLU A 36 12.26 -11.68 14.01
C GLU A 36 12.77 -10.24 14.21
N ILE A 37 12.81 -9.44 13.14
CA ILE A 37 13.21 -8.04 13.23
C ILE A 37 11.94 -7.22 13.53
N PRO A 38 11.95 -6.39 14.59
CA PRO A 38 10.81 -5.56 14.92
C PRO A 38 10.58 -4.48 13.85
N ARG A 39 9.32 -4.33 13.43
CA ARG A 39 8.85 -3.35 12.46
C ARG A 39 7.70 -2.55 13.06
N ARG A 40 7.78 -1.23 12.94
CA ARG A 40 6.74 -0.33 13.43
C ARG A 40 5.62 -0.17 12.41
N LEU A 41 4.38 -0.43 12.80
CA LEU A 41 3.20 -0.24 11.95
C LEU A 41 2.97 1.25 11.61
N PRO A 42 2.28 1.54 10.50
CA PRO A 42 1.93 2.92 10.12
C PRO A 42 1.16 3.66 11.22
N THR A 43 1.30 4.98 11.25
CA THR A 43 0.57 5.87 12.18
C THR A 43 -0.27 6.92 11.47
N HIS A 44 -0.11 7.07 10.16
CA HIS A 44 -0.80 8.07 9.35
C HIS A 44 -1.55 7.38 8.22
N TYR A 45 -2.84 7.69 8.11
CA TYR A 45 -3.75 7.04 7.20
C TYR A 45 -4.52 8.06 6.37
N PHE A 46 -4.79 7.74 5.10
CA PHE A 46 -5.85 8.40 4.37
C PHE A 46 -7.20 7.84 4.79
N ARG A 47 -8.15 8.72 5.11
CA ARG A 47 -9.56 8.37 5.33
C ARG A 47 -10.30 8.35 4.01
N VAL A 48 -10.55 7.16 3.48
CA VAL A 48 -11.32 6.94 2.26
C VAL A 48 -12.80 6.90 2.63
N PRO A 49 -13.65 7.84 2.18
CA PRO A 49 -15.01 8.00 2.71
C PRO A 49 -16.02 7.02 2.09
N SER A 50 -15.78 6.51 0.88
CA SER A 50 -16.69 5.59 0.18
C SER A 50 -15.99 4.84 -0.95
N TRP A 51 -16.61 3.78 -1.46
CA TRP A 51 -16.14 3.07 -2.65
C TRP A 51 -16.15 3.98 -3.89
N LYS A 52 -17.16 4.83 -4.03
CA LYS A 52 -17.23 5.82 -5.12
C LYS A 52 -16.01 6.74 -5.11
N ALA A 53 -15.63 7.25 -3.94
CA ALA A 53 -14.42 8.07 -3.81
C ALA A 53 -13.16 7.27 -4.21
N ALA A 54 -13.05 6.00 -3.82
CA ALA A 54 -11.92 5.15 -4.22
C ALA A 54 -11.82 4.94 -5.74
N LEU A 55 -12.95 4.89 -6.44
CA LEU A 55 -13.00 4.79 -7.92
C LEU A 55 -12.57 6.09 -8.62
N GLU A 56 -12.85 7.24 -8.01
CA GLU A 56 -12.57 8.56 -8.58
C GLU A 56 -11.14 9.04 -8.30
N ILE A 57 -10.48 8.51 -7.27
CA ILE A 57 -9.14 8.92 -6.86
C ILE A 57 -8.08 8.13 -7.63
N GLU A 58 -7.28 8.86 -8.39
CA GLU A 58 -6.06 8.36 -9.03
C GLU A 58 -4.85 8.65 -8.12
N LEU A 59 -4.19 7.60 -7.63
CA LEU A 59 -3.03 7.72 -6.74
C LEU A 59 -1.75 8.09 -7.51
N ALA A 60 -1.63 7.58 -8.72
CA ALA A 60 -0.53 7.80 -9.66
C ALA A 60 -1.06 7.58 -11.08
N PRO A 61 -0.37 8.07 -12.14
CA PRO A 61 -0.84 7.90 -13.51
C PRO A 61 -1.24 6.46 -13.83
N HIS A 62 -2.50 6.29 -14.21
CA HIS A 62 -3.15 5.03 -14.52
C HIS A 62 -3.30 4.03 -13.37
N PHE A 63 -3.25 4.47 -12.11
CA PHE A 63 -3.53 3.64 -10.94
C PHE A 63 -4.54 4.32 -10.03
N GLY A 64 -5.76 3.78 -10.02
CA GLY A 64 -6.81 4.17 -9.11
C GLY A 64 -6.58 3.62 -7.71
N LEU A 65 -7.08 4.33 -6.70
CA LEU A 65 -7.01 3.89 -5.31
C LEU A 65 -7.73 2.54 -5.13
N TRP A 66 -8.91 2.38 -5.73
CA TRP A 66 -9.72 1.16 -5.66
C TRP A 66 -8.95 -0.12 -6.05
N GLU A 67 -7.96 -0.03 -6.96
CA GLU A 67 -7.16 -1.18 -7.41
C GLU A 67 -6.28 -1.76 -6.29
N LEU A 68 -5.95 -0.95 -5.28
CA LEU A 68 -5.10 -1.32 -4.16
C LEU A 68 -5.88 -1.54 -2.87
N ILE A 69 -7.19 -1.23 -2.83
CA ILE A 69 -8.00 -1.32 -1.62
C ILE A 69 -9.32 -2.07 -1.86
N ASP A 70 -9.30 -3.12 -2.67
CA ASP A 70 -10.48 -3.96 -2.85
C ASP A 70 -10.95 -4.57 -1.51
N VAL A 71 -12.21 -5.00 -1.44
CA VAL A 71 -12.85 -5.48 -0.20
C VAL A 71 -12.67 -6.99 -0.09
N ASP A 72 -11.75 -7.43 0.77
CA ASP A 72 -11.53 -8.85 1.08
C ASP A 72 -12.45 -9.33 2.21
N VAL A 73 -13.11 -10.47 2.03
CA VAL A 73 -13.94 -11.12 3.07
C VAL A 73 -13.13 -11.55 4.29
N ARG A 74 -11.81 -11.65 4.17
CA ARG A 74 -10.86 -11.98 5.24
C ARG A 74 -10.40 -10.77 6.06
N GLU A 75 -10.85 -9.57 5.71
CA GLU A 75 -10.73 -8.41 6.60
C GLU A 75 -11.63 -8.55 7.83
N ALA A 76 -11.22 -7.90 8.92
CA ALA A 76 -12.08 -7.76 10.08
C ALA A 76 -13.41 -7.06 9.69
N PRO A 77 -14.57 -7.43 10.29
CA PRO A 77 -15.87 -6.84 9.92
C PRO A 77 -15.88 -5.30 9.87
N SER A 78 -15.25 -4.64 10.85
CA SER A 78 -15.15 -3.18 10.92
C SER A 78 -14.28 -2.57 9.81
N MET A 79 -13.36 -3.34 9.23
CA MET A 79 -12.45 -2.90 8.16
C MET A 79 -13.02 -3.10 6.74
N ARG A 80 -14.14 -3.81 6.62
CA ARG A 80 -14.85 -4.04 5.34
C ARG A 80 -15.80 -2.90 4.96
N SER A 81 -16.06 -1.99 5.89
CA SER A 81 -17.01 -0.89 5.73
C SER A 81 -16.29 0.44 5.50
N PHE A 82 -16.92 1.36 4.78
CA PHE A 82 -16.44 2.72 4.68
C PHE A 82 -16.91 3.58 5.87
N PRO A 83 -16.10 4.54 6.37
CA PRO A 83 -14.79 4.93 5.85
C PRO A 83 -13.69 3.90 6.12
N ARG A 84 -12.80 3.71 5.14
CA ARG A 84 -11.60 2.88 5.27
C ARG A 84 -10.38 3.75 5.53
N TYR A 85 -9.41 3.21 6.26
CA TYR A 85 -8.19 3.90 6.65
C TYR A 85 -7.01 3.12 6.08
N ILE A 86 -6.24 3.77 5.21
CA ILE A 86 -5.15 3.13 4.45
C ILE A 86 -3.84 3.89 4.73
N PRO A 87 -2.70 3.21 4.92
CA PRO A 87 -1.43 3.88 5.16
C PRO A 87 -1.09 4.87 4.05
N CYS A 88 -0.58 6.04 4.41
CA CYS A 88 -0.19 7.06 3.43
C CYS A 88 0.91 6.58 2.46
N ALA A 89 1.71 5.58 2.84
CA ALA A 89 2.75 4.99 2.01
C ALA A 89 2.24 4.30 0.73
N ILE A 90 0.92 4.07 0.62
CA ILE A 90 0.29 3.52 -0.59
C ILE A 90 0.57 4.35 -1.85
N THR A 91 0.81 5.65 -1.71
CA THR A 91 1.17 6.53 -2.83
C THR A 91 2.53 6.21 -3.40
N VAL A 92 3.48 5.77 -2.56
CA VAL A 92 4.82 5.36 -2.98
C VAL A 92 4.74 4.07 -3.80
N LEU A 93 3.92 3.12 -3.37
CA LEU A 93 3.65 1.90 -4.15
C LEU A 93 3.00 2.24 -5.49
N ALA A 94 1.96 3.08 -5.49
CA ALA A 94 1.27 3.49 -6.71
C ALA A 94 2.23 4.15 -7.72
N ALA A 95 3.16 5.00 -7.26
CA ALA A 95 4.17 5.61 -8.10
C ALA A 95 5.12 4.57 -8.75
N HIS A 96 5.55 3.55 -8.00
CA HIS A 96 6.37 2.47 -8.55
C HIS A 96 5.58 1.61 -9.56
N LEU A 97 4.32 1.31 -9.26
CA LEU A 97 3.46 0.57 -10.18
C LEU A 97 3.20 1.36 -11.46
N ALA A 98 3.06 2.69 -11.39
CA ALA A 98 2.95 3.56 -12.56
C ALA A 98 4.20 3.47 -13.46
N ILE A 99 5.41 3.48 -12.88
CA ILE A 99 6.66 3.28 -13.62
C ILE A 99 6.66 1.90 -14.29
N LEU A 100 6.30 0.84 -13.55
CA LEU A 100 6.23 -0.50 -14.12
C LEU A 100 5.23 -0.60 -15.26
N ARG A 101 4.06 0.04 -15.13
CA ARG A 101 3.03 0.08 -16.17
C ARG A 101 3.50 0.79 -17.43
N ILE A 102 4.25 1.88 -17.28
CA ILE A 102 4.90 2.58 -18.39
C ILE A 102 5.88 1.65 -19.09
N GLU A 103 6.77 0.99 -18.34
CA GLU A 103 7.79 0.11 -18.91
C GLU A 103 7.19 -1.09 -19.65
N VAL A 104 6.20 -1.78 -19.06
CA VAL A 104 5.59 -2.94 -19.72
C VAL A 104 4.62 -2.55 -20.83
N GLY A 105 4.17 -1.29 -20.88
CA GLY A 105 3.25 -0.76 -21.89
C GLY A 105 1.88 -1.45 -21.92
N ARG A 106 1.46 -2.06 -20.81
CA ARG A 106 0.25 -2.90 -20.70
C ARG A 106 -0.46 -2.66 -19.37
N VAL A 107 -1.76 -2.95 -19.33
CA VAL A 107 -2.56 -2.89 -18.10
C VAL A 107 -2.05 -3.89 -17.08
N ILE A 108 -1.80 -3.45 -15.85
CA ILE A 108 -1.44 -4.29 -14.71
C ILE A 108 -2.71 -4.54 -13.89
N ARG A 109 -2.99 -5.79 -13.54
CA ARG A 109 -4.14 -6.16 -12.70
C ARG A 109 -3.68 -6.75 -11.38
N ILE A 110 -4.09 -6.08 -10.29
CA ILE A 110 -3.82 -6.48 -8.91
C ILE A 110 -4.91 -7.45 -8.46
N ALA A 111 -4.54 -8.48 -7.71
CA ALA A 111 -5.49 -9.44 -7.15
C ALA A 111 -6.41 -8.74 -6.13
N ALA A 112 -7.62 -9.25 -5.91
CA ALA A 112 -8.57 -8.66 -4.95
C ALA A 112 -8.03 -8.57 -3.51
N ASN A 113 -7.16 -9.49 -3.12
CA ASN A 113 -6.44 -9.44 -1.85
C ASN A 113 -5.01 -8.94 -2.02
N GLY A 114 -4.67 -8.43 -3.19
CA GLY A 114 -3.30 -8.20 -3.62
C GLY A 114 -2.76 -6.84 -3.22
N GLY A 115 -3.59 -5.86 -2.86
CA GLY A 115 -3.15 -4.54 -2.42
C GLY A 115 -2.97 -4.42 -0.91
N TYR A 116 -3.42 -3.31 -0.34
CA TYR A 116 -3.43 -3.07 1.10
C TYR A 116 -4.29 -4.10 1.84
N ARG A 117 -3.77 -4.56 2.99
CA ARG A 117 -4.47 -5.40 3.97
C ARG A 117 -4.26 -4.79 5.34
N SER A 118 -5.27 -4.71 6.17
CA SER A 118 -5.08 -4.23 7.54
C SER A 118 -4.19 -5.19 8.36
N PRO A 119 -3.58 -4.73 9.46
CA PRO A 119 -2.90 -5.62 10.41
C PRO A 119 -3.82 -6.72 10.98
N ALA A 120 -5.13 -6.49 11.04
CA ALA A 120 -6.12 -7.46 11.48
C ALA A 120 -6.58 -8.45 10.39
N HIS A 121 -6.13 -8.29 9.15
CA HIS A 121 -6.48 -9.19 8.05
C HIS A 121 -5.91 -10.60 8.27
N GLN A 122 -6.67 -11.65 7.97
CA GLN A 122 -6.27 -13.05 8.29
C GLN A 122 -4.97 -13.52 7.60
N LEU A 123 -4.60 -12.89 6.47
CA LEU A 123 -3.35 -13.14 5.76
C LEU A 123 -2.18 -12.25 6.19
N SER A 124 -2.42 -11.23 7.03
CA SER A 124 -1.38 -10.33 7.53
C SER A 124 -0.63 -10.98 8.69
N LYS A 125 0.27 -11.91 8.34
CA LYS A 125 1.16 -12.59 9.28
C LYS A 125 2.58 -12.02 9.18
N THR A 126 3.37 -12.18 10.25
CA THR A 126 4.83 -11.89 10.26
C THR A 126 5.18 -10.55 9.63
N ALA A 127 4.59 -9.47 10.15
CA ALA A 127 4.72 -8.11 9.64
C ALA A 127 4.60 -8.02 8.10
N SER A 128 3.50 -8.49 7.50
CA SER A 128 3.38 -8.41 6.03
C SER A 128 3.46 -6.96 5.52
N PRO A 129 4.30 -6.63 4.50
CA PRO A 129 4.35 -5.29 3.91
C PRO A 129 3.01 -4.80 3.32
N HIS A 130 2.06 -5.71 3.05
CA HIS A 130 0.68 -5.32 2.73
C HIS A 130 0.05 -4.45 3.84
N SER A 131 0.43 -4.63 5.11
CA SER A 131 0.00 -3.81 6.25
C SER A 131 0.54 -2.37 6.23
N TRP A 132 1.61 -2.13 5.46
CA TRP A 132 2.15 -0.79 5.21
C TRP A 132 1.58 -0.15 3.94
N GLY A 133 0.74 -0.87 3.18
CA GLY A 133 0.26 -0.40 1.88
C GLY A 133 1.36 -0.35 0.82
N THR A 134 2.47 -1.08 1.02
CA THR A 134 3.68 -1.02 0.20
C THR A 134 3.92 -2.29 -0.61
N ALA A 135 2.94 -3.20 -0.64
CA ALA A 135 3.00 -4.45 -1.41
C ALA A 135 1.81 -4.62 -2.35
N ALA A 136 2.08 -5.25 -3.49
CA ALA A 136 1.10 -5.60 -4.52
C ALA A 136 1.29 -7.06 -4.98
N ASN A 137 0.20 -7.82 -5.10
CA ASN A 137 0.15 -9.09 -5.82
C ASN A 137 -0.52 -8.87 -7.18
N ILE A 138 0.26 -8.96 -8.24
CA ILE A 138 -0.18 -8.79 -9.63
C ILE A 138 -0.45 -10.18 -10.21
N TYR A 139 -1.68 -10.45 -10.65
CA TYR A 139 -2.02 -11.74 -11.23
C TYR A 139 -2.04 -11.72 -12.77
N ARG A 140 -2.10 -10.54 -13.39
CA ARG A 140 -2.12 -10.41 -14.85
C ARG A 140 -1.47 -9.10 -15.33
N ILE A 141 -0.71 -9.17 -16.43
CA ILE A 141 -0.17 -8.01 -17.14
C ILE A 141 -0.56 -8.13 -18.62
N GLY A 142 -1.36 -7.19 -19.12
CA GLY A 142 -1.98 -7.29 -20.45
C GLY A 142 -2.84 -8.55 -20.56
N ASP A 143 -2.43 -9.44 -21.46
CA ASP A 143 -3.05 -10.76 -21.71
C ASP A 143 -2.33 -11.90 -20.97
N ASP A 144 -1.16 -11.62 -20.37
CA ASP A 144 -0.38 -12.62 -19.64
C ASP A 144 -0.95 -12.84 -18.24
N LEU A 145 -1.60 -13.98 -18.02
CA LEU A 145 -1.85 -14.50 -16.68
C LEU A 145 -0.52 -14.93 -16.06
N LEU A 146 -0.24 -14.50 -14.82
CA LEU A 146 1.04 -14.75 -14.14
C LEU A 146 1.01 -16.06 -13.35
N ASP A 147 0.72 -17.16 -14.06
CA ASP A 147 0.49 -18.51 -13.54
C ASP A 147 1.59 -19.52 -13.92
N THR A 148 2.63 -19.07 -14.64
CA THR A 148 3.80 -19.88 -14.96
C THR A 148 5.08 -19.24 -14.44
N ARG A 149 6.10 -20.07 -14.22
CA ARG A 149 7.41 -19.62 -13.78
C ARG A 149 8.01 -18.60 -14.73
N GLU A 150 7.97 -18.87 -16.03
CA GLU A 150 8.56 -18.04 -17.07
C GLU A 150 7.95 -16.63 -17.07
N ARG A 151 6.62 -16.54 -16.93
CA ARG A 151 5.92 -15.25 -16.90
C ARG A 151 6.21 -14.48 -15.62
N VAL A 152 6.11 -15.14 -14.45
CA VAL A 152 6.37 -14.51 -13.15
C VAL A 152 7.83 -14.01 -13.09
N GLU A 153 8.80 -14.85 -13.43
CA GLU A 153 10.22 -14.49 -13.37
C GLU A 153 10.59 -13.39 -14.39
N ARG A 154 10.00 -13.40 -15.60
CA ARG A 154 10.18 -12.33 -16.60
C ARG A 154 9.77 -10.97 -16.04
N TYR A 155 8.56 -10.84 -15.52
CA TYR A 155 8.08 -9.55 -15.01
C TYR A 155 8.75 -9.17 -13.68
N ALA A 156 9.15 -10.15 -12.85
CA ALA A 156 9.98 -9.88 -11.68
C ALA A 156 11.34 -9.29 -12.06
N GLN A 157 11.97 -9.79 -13.12
CA GLN A 157 13.23 -9.25 -13.63
C GLN A 157 13.08 -7.81 -14.12
N ILE A 158 12.04 -7.52 -14.89
CA ILE A 158 11.73 -6.15 -15.37
C ILE A 158 11.51 -5.20 -14.18
N ALA A 159 10.68 -5.61 -13.21
CA ALA A 159 10.42 -4.81 -12.02
C ALA A 159 11.73 -4.48 -11.27
N ARG A 160 12.58 -5.49 -11.00
CA ARG A 160 13.87 -5.27 -10.31
C ARG A 160 14.85 -4.40 -11.09
N SER A 161 14.78 -4.35 -12.43
CA SER A 161 15.70 -3.53 -13.22
C SER A 161 15.32 -2.04 -13.28
N ILE A 162 14.05 -1.71 -13.04
CA ILE A 162 13.55 -0.33 -13.21
C ILE A 162 13.04 0.31 -11.91
N LEU A 163 12.76 -0.49 -10.87
CA LEU A 163 12.17 -0.04 -9.61
C LEU A 163 13.23 -0.08 -8.49
N PRO A 164 13.87 1.05 -8.16
CA PRO A 164 14.85 1.10 -7.08
C PRO A 164 14.24 0.64 -5.76
N GLY A 165 14.94 -0.25 -5.05
CA GLY A 165 14.51 -0.75 -3.73
C GLY A 165 13.32 -1.70 -3.73
N ALA A 166 12.74 -2.03 -4.90
CA ALA A 166 11.67 -3.01 -4.97
C ALA A 166 12.18 -4.44 -4.77
N TYR A 167 11.53 -5.17 -3.88
CA TYR A 167 11.70 -6.60 -3.72
C TYR A 167 10.63 -7.35 -4.54
N THR A 168 11.02 -8.51 -5.07
CA THR A 168 10.10 -9.46 -5.71
C THR A 168 10.31 -10.83 -5.11
N ARG A 169 9.21 -11.53 -4.79
CA ARG A 169 9.32 -12.91 -4.31
C ARG A 169 9.81 -13.83 -5.43
N PRO A 170 10.70 -14.79 -5.11
CA PRO A 170 11.06 -15.84 -6.05
C PRO A 170 9.86 -16.74 -6.39
N TRP A 171 9.90 -17.37 -7.57
CA TRP A 171 8.84 -18.29 -7.97
C TRP A 171 8.82 -19.57 -7.12
N GLY A 172 7.64 -19.96 -6.64
CA GLY A 172 7.45 -21.21 -5.89
C GLY A 172 6.25 -21.23 -4.94
N GLN A 173 5.99 -22.39 -4.35
CA GLN A 173 4.80 -22.63 -3.50
C GLN A 173 5.09 -22.54 -1.99
N ARG A 174 6.35 -22.44 -1.58
CA ARG A 174 6.73 -22.38 -0.16
C ARG A 174 6.46 -21.00 0.45
N PRO A 175 6.34 -20.87 1.78
CA PRO A 175 6.32 -19.56 2.44
C PRO A 175 7.49 -18.69 1.97
N GLY A 176 7.21 -17.43 1.64
CA GLY A 176 8.20 -16.49 1.07
C GLY A 176 8.31 -16.53 -0.47
N TYR A 177 7.60 -17.42 -1.15
CA TYR A 177 7.55 -17.52 -2.61
C TYR A 177 6.17 -17.10 -3.16
N ALA A 178 6.07 -16.95 -4.48
CA ALA A 178 4.80 -16.75 -5.20
C ALA A 178 4.80 -17.57 -6.50
N PHE A 179 3.73 -18.30 -6.81
CA PHE A 179 3.67 -19.17 -8.00
C PHE A 179 2.55 -18.85 -8.97
N ASP A 180 1.55 -18.10 -8.51
CA ASP A 180 0.31 -17.75 -9.20
C ASP A 180 0.12 -16.22 -9.33
N HIS A 181 1.14 -15.45 -8.94
CA HIS A 181 1.19 -14.00 -9.06
C HIS A 181 2.64 -13.50 -8.99
N LEU A 182 2.86 -12.27 -9.44
CA LEU A 182 4.04 -11.49 -9.13
C LEU A 182 3.79 -10.70 -7.84
N HIS A 183 4.58 -10.97 -6.79
CA HIS A 183 4.63 -10.12 -5.60
C HIS A 183 5.69 -9.04 -5.80
N ILE A 184 5.31 -7.78 -5.56
CA ILE A 184 6.23 -6.65 -5.48
C ILE A 184 5.99 -5.97 -4.13
N ASP A 185 7.05 -5.64 -3.41
CA ASP A 185 6.95 -4.76 -2.25
C ASP A 185 8.15 -3.81 -2.12
N LEU A 186 7.95 -2.73 -1.38
CA LEU A 186 8.96 -1.70 -1.09
C LEU A 186 9.46 -1.78 0.36
N GLY A 187 9.22 -2.90 1.05
CA GLY A 187 9.47 -3.06 2.48
C GLY A 187 8.57 -2.20 3.37
N TYR A 188 9.08 -1.84 4.55
CA TYR A 188 8.33 -1.23 5.65
C TYR A 188 8.35 0.31 5.63
N VAL A 189 7.94 0.90 4.51
CA VAL A 189 7.97 2.37 4.34
C VAL A 189 6.94 3.04 5.25
N LEU A 190 7.40 3.98 6.07
CA LEU A 190 6.55 4.87 6.85
C LEU A 190 6.52 6.24 6.20
N VAL A 191 5.32 6.75 5.92
CA VAL A 191 5.11 8.10 5.40
C VAL A 191 4.47 8.97 6.48
N TYR A 192 5.13 10.09 6.76
CA TYR A 192 4.65 11.16 7.61
C TYR A 192 4.31 12.35 6.70
N PRO A 193 3.04 12.53 6.32
CA PRO A 193 2.66 13.59 5.39
C PRO A 193 2.90 14.97 5.99
N HIS A 194 3.19 15.95 5.12
CA HIS A 194 3.27 17.35 5.53
C HIS A 194 1.84 17.92 5.72
N GLY A 195 1.53 18.37 6.95
CA GLY A 195 0.19 18.80 7.41
C GLY A 195 -0.59 17.63 8.05
N GLU A 196 -1.10 17.68 9.28
CA GLU A 196 -1.82 18.77 9.97
C GLU A 196 -1.08 19.49 11.12
N LYS A 197 0.06 18.98 11.64
CA LYS A 197 0.88 19.70 12.66
C LYS A 197 2.06 20.52 12.10
N ALA A 198 2.38 20.39 10.81
CA ALA A 198 3.49 21.11 10.17
C ALA A 198 3.25 22.62 9.98
N LEU A 199 2.05 23.13 10.32
CA LEU A 199 1.70 24.55 10.25
C LEU A 199 1.76 25.26 11.62
N GLU A 200 1.91 24.54 12.73
CA GLU A 200 2.06 25.16 14.06
C GLU A 200 3.53 25.51 14.35
N SER A 201 4.49 24.76 13.82
CA SER A 201 5.93 25.04 14.00
C SER A 201 6.46 26.23 13.19
N GLY A 202 5.58 27.01 12.54
CA GLY A 202 5.94 28.19 11.75
C GLY A 202 5.39 29.51 12.27
N ARG A 203 4.76 29.53 13.46
CA ARG A 203 4.17 30.76 14.06
C ARG A 203 4.72 31.16 15.42
N GLU A 204 5.73 30.48 15.96
CA GLU A 204 6.38 30.87 17.24
C GLU A 204 7.81 31.42 17.05
N SER A 205 8.06 32.21 16.00
CA SER A 205 9.34 32.94 15.89
C SER A 205 9.23 34.34 15.29
N ALA A 206 8.02 34.91 15.26
CA ALA A 206 7.80 36.27 14.77
C ALA A 206 6.89 37.03 15.74
N GLU A 207 7.21 36.98 17.03
CA GLU A 207 6.78 37.96 18.03
C GLU A 207 7.55 37.66 19.32
N GLU A 208 8.76 38.21 19.45
CA GLU A 208 9.39 38.58 20.73
C GLU A 208 10.71 39.33 20.43
N GLY A 209 10.74 40.63 20.72
CA GLY A 209 11.96 41.44 20.91
C GLY A 209 12.41 42.30 19.74
#